data_AF-A0A947B4T0-F1
#
_entry.id   AF-A0A947B4T0-F1
#
_cell.length_a   1.000
_cell.length_b   1.000
_cell.length_c   1.000
_cell.angle_alpha   90.00
_cell.angle_beta   90.00
_cell.angle_gamma   90.00
#
_symmetry.space_group_name_H-M   'P 1'
#
loop_
_entity.id
_entity.type
_entity.pdbx_description
1 polymer ?
#
loop_
_entity_poly.entity_id
_entity_poly.type
_entity_poly.pdbx_seq_one_letter_code
_entity_poly.pdbx_strand_id
1 'polypeptide(L)'
;DDLGAVVIIAFFYTKEIVWGYLIICIFLVLGLVIANLLWIRWTLLYALLGLGIWVAVLGSGIHPTVAGFVVAMFIPARGKLDTDRFVTRVREVLEDFQCEEQSCGYSILLNQGHLNAVHSLELACHDVETPLQRMEHSLHPWIAFGLLPAFAFANAGLSLQGINLASILAQPLTIGITLGLLVGKPLGVSLFSFLAVKTNIAVLPTGVRWSHIIGAGMLGGIGFTMSLFVSNLSFVSPELLNYSKLGILLGSILAAVAGLVFLTCECSLQSRREQASAAQTN
;
A
#
# COMPACT_ATOMS: atom_id res chain seq x y z
N ASP A 1 -9.82 1.60 -0.40
CA ASP A 1 -10.48 2.32 -1.51
C ASP A 1 -9.92 1.84 -2.85
N ASP A 2 -8.64 2.08 -3.10
CA ASP A 2 -7.94 1.75 -4.35
C ASP A 2 -8.11 0.30 -4.82
N LEU A 3 -7.95 -0.69 -3.93
CA LEU A 3 -8.20 -2.09 -4.27
C LEU A 3 -9.65 -2.34 -4.71
N GLY A 4 -10.61 -1.70 -4.05
CA GLY A 4 -12.03 -1.80 -4.41
C GLY A 4 -12.30 -1.19 -5.78
N ALA A 5 -11.72 -0.03 -6.08
CA ALA A 5 -11.83 0.59 -7.40
C ALA A 5 -11.28 -0.32 -8.52
N VAL A 6 -10.11 -0.94 -8.31
CA VAL A 6 -9.52 -1.89 -9.27
C VAL A 6 -10.42 -3.10 -9.50
N VAL A 7 -10.99 -3.67 -8.43
CA VAL A 7 -11.91 -4.81 -8.54
C VAL A 7 -13.18 -4.42 -9.32
N ILE A 8 -13.77 -3.26 -9.02
CA ILE A 8 -14.94 -2.76 -9.75
C ILE A 8 -14.61 -2.57 -11.23
N ILE A 9 -13.47 -1.94 -11.56
CA ILE A 9 -13.06 -1.76 -12.96
C ILE A 9 -12.89 -3.13 -13.64
N ALA A 10 -12.27 -4.09 -12.98
CA ALA A 10 -12.08 -5.42 -13.55
C ALA A 10 -13.40 -6.13 -13.90
N PHE A 11 -14.43 -6.02 -13.05
CA PHE A 11 -15.73 -6.64 -13.33
C PHE A 11 -16.54 -5.88 -14.38
N PHE A 12 -16.51 -4.55 -14.38
CA PHE A 12 -17.39 -3.74 -15.22
C PHE A 12 -16.81 -3.31 -16.57
N TYR A 13 -15.48 -3.31 -16.74
CA TYR A 13 -14.81 -2.89 -17.99
C TYR A 13 -14.30 -4.07 -18.84
N THR A 14 -14.59 -5.32 -18.45
CA THR A 14 -14.26 -6.49 -19.26
C THR A 14 -15.26 -6.62 -20.42
N LYS A 15 -14.83 -6.28 -21.64
CA LYS A 15 -15.70 -6.28 -22.83
C LYS A 15 -15.83 -7.64 -23.51
N GLU A 16 -14.74 -8.41 -23.55
CA GLU A 16 -14.70 -9.75 -24.17
C GLU A 16 -13.89 -10.68 -23.28
N ILE A 17 -14.42 -11.89 -23.05
CA ILE A 17 -13.76 -12.92 -22.25
C ILE A 17 -13.29 -14.04 -23.17
N VAL A 18 -11.97 -14.20 -23.26
CA VAL A 18 -11.39 -15.36 -23.93
C VAL A 18 -11.28 -16.52 -22.94
N TRP A 19 -12.25 -17.43 -23.01
CA TRP A 19 -12.39 -18.56 -22.09
C TRP A 19 -11.15 -19.45 -22.00
N GLY A 20 -10.39 -19.60 -23.09
CA GLY A 20 -9.15 -20.40 -23.11
C GLY A 20 -8.11 -19.91 -22.09
N TYR A 21 -7.87 -18.61 -22.05
CA TYR A 21 -6.95 -18.02 -21.08
C TYR A 21 -7.49 -18.05 -19.66
N LEU A 22 -8.81 -17.96 -19.49
CA LEU A 22 -9.45 -18.04 -18.18
C LEU A 22 -9.29 -19.43 -17.55
N ILE A 23 -9.40 -20.50 -18.34
CA ILE A 23 -9.14 -21.87 -17.88
C ILE A 23 -7.67 -22.02 -17.43
N ILE A 24 -6.72 -21.51 -18.22
CA ILE A 24 -5.30 -21.51 -17.85
C ILE A 24 -5.08 -20.75 -16.52
N CYS A 25 -5.73 -19.58 -16.38
CA CYS A 25 -5.69 -18.80 -15.15
C CYS A 25 -6.18 -19.60 -13.94
N ILE A 26 -7.32 -20.29 -14.05
CA ILE A 26 -7.86 -21.15 -12.98
C ILE A 26 -6.88 -22.27 -12.61
N PHE A 27 -6.26 -22.93 -13.60
CA PHE A 27 -5.26 -23.97 -13.32
C PHE A 27 -4.02 -23.42 -12.59
N LEU A 28 -3.55 -22.23 -12.96
CA LEU A 28 -2.42 -21.59 -12.28
C LEU A 28 -2.77 -21.15 -10.85
N VAL A 29 -3.99 -20.62 -10.64
CA VAL A 29 -4.50 -20.29 -9.30
C VAL A 29 -4.65 -21.55 -8.45
N LEU A 30 -5.14 -22.66 -9.02
CA LEU A 30 -5.19 -23.94 -8.34
C LEU A 30 -3.78 -24.42 -7.95
N GLY A 31 -2.79 -24.20 -8.82
CA GLY A 31 -1.38 -24.45 -8.52
C GLY A 31 -0.87 -23.65 -7.31
N LEU A 32 -1.23 -22.37 -7.20
CA LEU A 32 -0.93 -21.55 -6.02
C LEU A 32 -1.59 -22.10 -4.75
N VAL A 33 -2.87 -22.49 -4.84
CA VAL A 33 -3.61 -23.06 -3.73
C VAL A 33 -2.95 -24.35 -3.25
N ILE A 34 -2.59 -25.25 -4.17
CA ILE A 34 -1.90 -26.51 -3.85
C ILE A 34 -0.54 -26.23 -3.23
N ALA A 35 0.25 -25.29 -3.77
CA ALA A 35 1.54 -24.92 -3.22
C ALA A 35 1.44 -24.38 -1.79
N ASN A 36 0.43 -23.55 -1.52
CA ASN A 36 0.14 -23.01 -0.20
C ASN A 36 -0.31 -24.12 0.77
N LEU A 37 -1.18 -25.03 0.33
CA LEU A 37 -1.64 -26.18 1.12
C LEU A 37 -0.49 -27.15 1.45
N LEU A 38 0.45 -27.36 0.53
CA LEU A 38 1.66 -28.16 0.73
C LEU A 38 2.76 -27.42 1.52
N TRP A 39 2.46 -26.22 2.06
CA TRP A 39 3.40 -25.40 2.85
C TRP A 39 4.71 -25.09 2.13
N ILE A 40 4.69 -24.96 0.80
CA ILE A 40 5.86 -24.54 0.04
C ILE A 40 6.08 -23.05 0.32
N ARG A 41 7.22 -22.70 0.95
CA ARG A 41 7.56 -21.31 1.32
C ARG A 41 8.46 -20.60 0.31
N TRP A 42 8.74 -21.23 -0.83
CA TRP A 42 9.67 -20.70 -1.82
C TRP A 42 9.03 -19.54 -2.59
N THR A 43 9.41 -18.32 -2.26
CA THR A 43 8.84 -17.07 -2.81
C THR A 43 8.91 -16.99 -4.33
N LEU A 44 9.98 -17.52 -4.93
CA LEU A 44 10.15 -17.56 -6.39
C LEU A 44 9.06 -18.37 -7.10
N LEU A 45 8.58 -19.47 -6.50
CA LEU A 45 7.49 -20.27 -7.08
C LEU A 45 6.21 -19.43 -7.24
N TYR A 46 5.84 -18.68 -6.21
CA TYR A 46 4.67 -17.80 -6.23
C TYR A 46 4.83 -16.64 -7.20
N ALA A 47 6.05 -16.09 -7.32
CA ALA A 47 6.35 -15.05 -8.29
C ALA A 47 6.22 -15.54 -9.74
N LEU A 48 6.74 -16.73 -10.05
CA LEU A 48 6.65 -17.33 -11.40
C LEU A 48 5.21 -17.70 -11.77
N LEU A 49 4.48 -18.35 -10.85
CA LEU A 49 3.06 -18.64 -11.05
C LEU A 49 2.25 -17.35 -11.19
N GLY A 50 2.57 -16.32 -10.40
CA GLY A 50 1.92 -15.03 -10.49
C GLY A 50 2.17 -14.31 -11.82
N LEU A 51 3.37 -14.39 -12.37
CA LEU A 51 3.68 -13.90 -13.72
C LEU A 51 2.85 -14.67 -14.77
N GLY A 52 2.73 -15.98 -14.62
CA GLY A 52 1.88 -16.80 -15.48
C GLY A 52 0.40 -16.38 -15.41
N ILE A 53 -0.13 -16.14 -14.21
CA ILE A 53 -1.50 -15.65 -14.01
C ILE A 53 -1.66 -14.27 -14.64
N TRP A 54 -0.69 -13.38 -14.47
CA TRP A 54 -0.72 -12.05 -15.09
C TRP A 54 -0.82 -12.12 -16.62
N VAL A 55 -0.03 -12.99 -17.27
CA VAL A 55 -0.10 -13.22 -18.73
C VAL A 55 -1.45 -13.82 -19.14
N ALA A 56 -1.95 -14.80 -18.38
CA ALA A 56 -3.26 -15.40 -18.67
C ALA A 56 -4.40 -14.39 -18.52
N VAL A 57 -4.37 -13.56 -17.47
CA VAL A 57 -5.36 -12.50 -17.25
C VAL A 57 -5.31 -11.46 -18.38
N LEU A 58 -4.11 -11.05 -18.79
CA LEU A 58 -3.91 -10.15 -19.95
C LEU A 58 -4.54 -10.71 -21.23
N GLY A 59 -4.34 -12.01 -21.51
CA GLY A 59 -4.93 -12.68 -22.67
C GLY A 59 -6.45 -12.90 -22.55
N SER A 60 -6.99 -12.96 -21.33
CA SER A 60 -8.41 -13.20 -21.08
C SER A 60 -9.31 -11.97 -21.29
N GLY A 61 -8.73 -10.77 -21.38
CA GLY A 61 -9.45 -9.49 -21.47
C GLY A 61 -9.77 -8.85 -20.11
N ILE A 62 -9.50 -9.54 -19.01
CA ILE A 62 -9.59 -8.99 -17.64
C ILE A 62 -8.37 -8.10 -17.37
N HIS A 63 -8.54 -7.08 -16.52
CA HIS A 63 -7.44 -6.18 -16.18
C HIS A 63 -6.29 -6.92 -15.45
N PRO A 64 -5.03 -6.86 -15.95
CA PRO A 64 -3.91 -7.61 -15.37
C PRO A 64 -3.60 -7.32 -13.90
N THR A 65 -3.95 -6.13 -13.39
CA THR A 65 -3.75 -5.76 -11.98
C THR A 65 -4.47 -6.71 -11.00
N VAL A 66 -5.56 -7.35 -11.42
CA VAL A 66 -6.26 -8.34 -10.58
C VAL A 66 -5.37 -9.54 -10.26
N ALA A 67 -4.48 -9.92 -11.17
CA ALA A 67 -3.56 -11.04 -10.96
C ALA A 67 -2.69 -10.84 -9.70
N GLY A 68 -2.17 -9.64 -9.49
CA GLY A 68 -1.34 -9.33 -8.31
C GLY A 68 -2.10 -9.52 -6.99
N PHE A 69 -3.37 -9.11 -6.94
CA PHE A 69 -4.24 -9.32 -5.79
C PHE A 69 -4.50 -10.80 -5.53
N VAL A 70 -4.86 -11.56 -6.57
CA VAL A 70 -5.12 -12.99 -6.45
C VAL A 70 -3.88 -13.71 -5.94
N VAL A 71 -2.70 -13.42 -6.50
CA VAL A 71 -1.43 -14.00 -6.06
C VAL A 71 -1.16 -13.67 -4.59
N ALA A 72 -1.32 -12.41 -4.18
CA ALA A 72 -1.07 -11.98 -2.81
C ALA A 72 -1.93 -12.72 -1.77
N MET A 73 -3.18 -13.05 -2.11
CA MET A 73 -4.07 -13.82 -1.22
C MET A 73 -3.59 -15.27 -0.97
N PHE A 74 -2.79 -15.84 -1.87
CA PHE A 74 -2.29 -17.21 -1.77
C PHE A 74 -0.85 -17.30 -1.29
N ILE A 75 -0.14 -16.18 -1.09
CA ILE A 75 1.19 -16.20 -0.49
C ILE A 75 1.05 -16.55 1.01
N PRO A 76 1.83 -17.50 1.54
CA PRO A 76 1.72 -17.90 2.94
C PRO A 76 2.03 -16.75 3.92
N ALA A 77 1.08 -16.50 4.82
CA ALA A 77 1.18 -15.50 5.88
C ALA A 77 1.58 -16.07 7.25
N ARG A 78 2.13 -17.30 7.28
CA ARG A 78 2.62 -17.96 8.50
C ARG A 78 4.11 -18.28 8.41
N GLY A 79 4.83 -17.98 9.49
CA GLY A 79 6.23 -18.33 9.67
C GLY A 79 6.44 -19.84 9.83
N LYS A 80 7.70 -20.24 10.00
CA LYS A 80 8.13 -21.61 10.36
C LYS A 80 8.18 -21.80 11.87
N LEU A 81 8.58 -20.77 12.60
CA LEU A 81 8.46 -20.72 14.05
C LEU A 81 7.24 -19.88 14.45
N ASP A 82 6.50 -20.39 15.43
CA ASP A 82 5.55 -19.60 16.20
C ASP A 82 6.30 -18.70 17.19
N THR A 83 5.67 -17.60 17.61
CA THR A 83 6.27 -16.60 18.49
C THR A 83 6.81 -17.19 19.80
N ASP A 84 6.08 -18.13 20.41
CA ASP A 84 6.49 -18.76 21.67
C ASP A 84 7.78 -19.58 21.48
N ARG A 85 7.83 -20.39 20.42
CA ARG A 85 9.03 -21.18 20.07
C ARG A 85 10.20 -20.29 19.72
N PHE A 86 9.96 -19.15 19.06
CA PHE A 86 10.99 -18.19 18.73
C PHE A 86 11.62 -17.60 20.00
N VAL A 87 10.80 -17.18 20.97
CA VAL A 87 11.30 -16.65 22.25
C VAL A 87 12.10 -17.69 23.02
N THR A 88 11.62 -18.93 23.08
CA THR A 88 12.37 -20.02 23.72
C THR A 88 13.71 -20.26 23.03
N ARG A 89 13.72 -20.32 21.69
CA ARG A 89 14.95 -20.58 20.92
C ARG A 89 15.99 -19.46 21.09
N VAL A 90 15.56 -18.21 21.10
CA VAL A 90 16.46 -17.06 21.31
C VAL A 90 17.07 -17.10 22.72
N ARG A 91 16.28 -17.43 23.75
CA ARG A 91 16.81 -17.59 25.12
C ARG A 91 17.85 -18.70 25.20
N GLU A 92 17.57 -19.87 24.63
CA GLU A 92 18.54 -20.98 24.59
C GLU A 92 19.87 -20.56 23.95
N VAL A 93 19.82 -19.86 22.81
CA VAL A 93 21.04 -19.42 22.12
C VAL A 93 21.77 -18.32 22.90
N LEU A 94 21.06 -17.44 23.60
CA LEU A 94 21.65 -16.41 24.45
C LEU A 94 22.27 -16.98 25.74
N GLU A 95 21.70 -18.04 26.30
CA GLU A 95 22.27 -18.74 27.47
C GLU A 95 23.56 -19.50 27.11
N ASP A 96 23.68 -19.94 25.86
CA ASP A 96 24.88 -20.60 25.33
C ASP A 96 26.03 -19.61 24.99
N PHE A 97 25.77 -18.30 25.05
CA PHE A 97 26.80 -17.26 24.97
C PHE A 97 27.61 -17.21 26.28
N GLN A 98 28.51 -18.17 26.47
CA GLN A 98 29.47 -18.14 27.55
C GLN A 98 30.66 -17.24 27.18
N CYS A 99 30.84 -16.15 27.92
CA CYS A 99 32.06 -15.32 27.90
C CYS A 99 32.92 -15.72 29.11
N GLU A 100 34.24 -15.87 28.93
CA GLU A 100 35.16 -15.92 30.07
C GLU A 100 35.08 -14.60 30.85
N GLU A 101 35.20 -14.69 32.19
CA GLU A 101 34.87 -13.64 33.18
C GLU A 101 35.49 -12.25 32.95
N GLN A 102 36.45 -12.08 32.02
CA GLN A 102 37.19 -10.83 31.83
C GLN A 102 36.95 -10.11 30.50
N SER A 103 36.51 -10.76 29.42
CA SER A 103 35.91 -10.08 28.24
C SER A 103 35.52 -11.11 27.17
N CYS A 104 34.45 -10.83 26.42
CA CYS A 104 34.06 -11.62 25.25
C CYS A 104 34.94 -11.33 24.00
N GLY A 105 36.06 -10.60 24.16
CA GLY A 105 36.89 -10.10 23.06
C GLY A 105 36.26 -8.93 22.29
N TYR A 106 37.04 -8.32 21.41
CA TYR A 106 36.60 -7.18 20.57
C TYR A 106 36.03 -7.61 19.21
N SER A 107 36.20 -8.89 18.84
CA SER A 107 35.75 -9.42 17.55
C SER A 107 35.17 -10.81 17.72
N ILE A 108 33.93 -10.96 17.28
CA ILE A 108 33.20 -12.24 17.21
C ILE A 108 33.91 -13.27 16.30
N LEU A 109 34.78 -12.84 15.37
CA LEU A 109 35.46 -13.74 14.42
C LEU A 109 36.52 -14.64 15.05
N LEU A 110 36.98 -14.32 16.27
CA LEU A 110 38.00 -15.09 16.98
C LEU A 110 37.42 -16.33 17.68
N ASN A 111 36.10 -16.39 17.89
CA ASN A 111 35.42 -17.48 18.58
C ASN A 111 34.32 -18.08 17.69
N GLN A 112 34.55 -19.29 17.16
CA GLN A 112 33.57 -19.98 16.31
C GLN A 112 32.24 -20.26 17.03
N GLY A 113 32.25 -20.44 18.36
CA GLY A 113 31.03 -20.63 19.14
C GLY A 113 30.12 -19.39 19.08
N HIS A 114 30.70 -18.21 19.26
CA HIS A 114 29.95 -16.95 19.18
C HIS A 114 29.44 -16.68 17.77
N LEU A 115 30.23 -16.93 16.72
CA LEU A 115 29.76 -16.82 15.33
C LEU A 115 28.56 -17.74 15.05
N ASN A 116 28.64 -19.01 15.48
CA ASN A 116 27.56 -19.98 15.26
C ASN A 116 26.29 -19.59 16.02
N ALA A 117 26.43 -19.01 17.22
CA ALA A 117 25.30 -18.52 18.00
C ALA A 117 24.64 -17.31 17.33
N VAL A 118 25.42 -16.33 16.84
CA VAL A 118 24.87 -15.20 16.03
C VAL A 118 24.16 -15.71 14.80
N HIS A 119 24.76 -16.63 14.05
CA HIS A 119 24.14 -17.23 12.86
C HIS A 119 22.86 -18.01 13.20
N SER A 120 22.81 -18.69 14.35
CA SER A 120 21.61 -19.38 14.83
C SER A 120 20.48 -18.40 15.18
N LEU A 121 20.82 -17.24 15.75
CA LEU A 121 19.86 -16.15 15.97
C LEU A 121 19.34 -15.60 14.65
N GLU A 122 20.22 -15.38 13.66
CA GLU A 122 19.83 -14.93 12.31
C GLU A 122 18.84 -15.92 11.67
N LEU A 123 19.12 -17.23 11.72
CA LEU A 123 18.22 -18.27 11.23
C LEU A 123 16.88 -18.28 11.97
N ALA A 124 16.88 -18.12 13.30
CA ALA A 124 15.65 -18.08 14.09
C ALA A 124 14.77 -16.87 13.74
N CYS A 125 15.39 -15.70 13.52
CA CYS A 125 14.71 -14.49 13.04
C CYS A 125 14.10 -14.70 11.64
N HIS A 126 14.85 -15.35 10.73
CA HIS A 126 14.35 -15.64 9.39
C HIS A 126 13.20 -16.69 9.37
N ASP A 127 13.21 -17.62 10.32
CA ASP A 127 12.18 -18.67 10.44
C ASP A 127 10.87 -18.16 11.08
N VAL A 128 10.91 -17.11 11.91
CA VAL A 128 9.68 -16.49 12.45
C VAL A 128 9.01 -15.56 11.43
N GLU A 129 9.79 -14.95 10.53
CA GLU A 129 9.25 -14.07 9.50
C GLU A 129 8.40 -14.81 8.46
N THR A 130 7.29 -14.21 8.07
CA THR A 130 6.37 -14.81 7.08
C THR A 130 6.91 -14.64 5.65
N PRO A 131 6.69 -15.61 4.74
CA PRO A 131 7.03 -15.46 3.33
C PRO A 131 6.43 -14.20 2.69
N LEU A 132 5.18 -13.88 3.04
CA LEU A 132 4.50 -12.66 2.59
C LEU A 132 5.27 -11.39 2.99
N GLN A 133 5.63 -11.28 4.27
CA GLN A 133 6.36 -10.11 4.79
C GLN A 133 7.75 -9.97 4.17
N ARG A 134 8.48 -11.08 3.98
CA ARG A 134 9.77 -11.05 3.26
C ARG A 134 9.64 -10.53 1.84
N MET A 135 8.61 -10.98 1.11
CA MET A 135 8.34 -10.50 -0.24
C MET A 135 7.97 -9.02 -0.26
N GLU A 136 7.13 -8.57 0.67
CA GLU A 136 6.76 -7.16 0.81
C GLU A 136 7.99 -6.28 1.07
N HIS A 137 8.83 -6.65 2.05
CA HIS A 137 10.04 -5.88 2.39
C HIS A 137 11.00 -5.80 1.20
N SER A 138 11.17 -6.91 0.47
CA SER A 138 12.03 -6.96 -0.71
C SER A 138 11.49 -6.12 -1.87
N LEU A 139 10.16 -6.06 -2.05
CA LEU A 139 9.51 -5.35 -3.14
C LEU A 139 9.32 -3.85 -2.86
N HIS A 140 9.12 -3.46 -1.60
CA HIS A 140 8.74 -2.09 -1.23
C HIS A 140 9.73 -1.04 -1.75
N PRO A 141 11.07 -1.19 -1.62
CA PRO A 141 12.02 -0.22 -2.18
C PRO A 141 11.92 -0.08 -3.70
N TRP A 142 11.77 -1.21 -4.42
CA TRP A 142 11.62 -1.21 -5.88
C TRP A 142 10.33 -0.52 -6.32
N ILE A 143 9.23 -0.75 -5.59
CA ILE A 143 7.95 -0.11 -5.87
C ILE A 143 8.03 1.40 -5.58
N ALA A 144 8.53 1.78 -4.40
CA ALA A 144 8.56 3.16 -3.95
C ALA A 144 9.52 4.05 -4.75
N PHE A 145 10.72 3.54 -5.07
CA PHE A 145 11.78 4.34 -5.70
C PHE A 145 11.97 4.07 -7.19
N GLY A 146 11.50 2.94 -7.71
CA GLY A 146 11.60 2.59 -9.11
C GLY A 146 10.26 2.70 -9.83
N LEU A 147 9.33 1.81 -9.47
CA LEU A 147 8.10 1.59 -10.23
C LEU A 147 7.14 2.78 -10.15
N LEU A 148 6.87 3.32 -8.96
CA LEU A 148 5.96 4.45 -8.76
C LEU A 148 6.47 5.74 -9.44
N PRO A 149 7.74 6.16 -9.28
CA PRO A 149 8.27 7.32 -9.99
C PRO A 149 8.26 7.13 -11.50
N ALA A 150 8.64 5.95 -12.01
CA ALA A 150 8.62 5.67 -13.45
C ALA A 150 7.18 5.70 -14.01
N PHE A 151 6.23 5.11 -13.29
CA PHE A 151 4.81 5.15 -13.64
C PHE A 151 4.28 6.58 -13.68
N ALA A 152 4.57 7.37 -12.64
CA ALA A 152 4.17 8.76 -12.55
C ALA A 152 4.78 9.58 -13.70
N PHE A 153 6.08 9.40 -13.98
CA PHE A 153 6.77 10.09 -15.06
C PHE A 153 6.16 9.77 -16.44
N ALA A 154 5.92 8.48 -16.73
CA ALA A 154 5.36 8.05 -18.00
C ALA A 154 3.91 8.55 -18.22
N ASN A 155 3.13 8.65 -17.15
CA ASN A 155 1.69 8.96 -17.25
C ASN A 155 1.33 10.41 -16.93
N ALA A 156 2.15 11.14 -16.19
CA ALA A 156 1.91 12.55 -15.86
C ALA A 156 2.19 13.50 -17.03
N GLY A 157 2.82 13.02 -18.11
CA GLY A 157 3.03 13.81 -19.32
C GLY A 157 1.72 14.42 -19.85
N LEU A 158 1.68 15.75 -19.87
CA LEU A 158 0.59 16.58 -20.39
C LEU A 158 1.03 17.20 -21.70
N SER A 159 0.28 16.97 -22.78
CA SER A 159 0.45 17.77 -24.00
C SER A 159 -0.34 19.07 -23.85
N LEU A 160 0.36 20.17 -23.58
CA LEU A 160 -0.22 21.51 -23.45
C LEU A 160 -0.22 22.29 -24.78
N GLN A 161 0.18 21.67 -25.89
CA GLN A 161 0.28 22.33 -27.18
C GLN A 161 -1.12 22.66 -27.71
N GLY A 162 -1.38 23.96 -27.93
CA GLY A 162 -2.60 24.46 -28.58
C GLY A 162 -3.83 24.59 -27.67
N ILE A 163 -3.70 24.42 -26.35
CA ILE A 163 -4.85 24.42 -25.44
C ILE A 163 -4.83 25.66 -24.52
N ASN A 164 -5.93 26.44 -24.53
CA ASN A 164 -6.12 27.54 -23.59
C ASN A 164 -6.33 27.00 -22.17
N LEU A 165 -5.51 27.45 -21.21
CA LEU A 165 -5.63 27.03 -19.80
C LEU A 165 -7.03 27.33 -19.23
N ALA A 166 -7.60 28.47 -19.61
CA ALA A 166 -8.93 28.88 -19.18
C ALA A 166 -10.06 27.93 -19.65
N SER A 167 -9.97 27.39 -20.86
CA SER A 167 -10.98 26.44 -21.36
C SER A 167 -10.86 25.06 -20.71
N ILE A 168 -9.65 24.67 -20.28
CA ILE A 168 -9.43 23.42 -19.55
C ILE A 168 -10.04 23.47 -18.15
N LEU A 169 -9.88 24.60 -17.44
CA LEU A 169 -10.44 24.78 -16.10
C LEU A 169 -11.97 24.82 -16.11
N ALA A 170 -12.57 25.26 -17.22
CA ALA A 170 -14.02 25.29 -17.41
C ALA A 170 -14.60 23.92 -17.85
N GLN A 171 -13.76 22.96 -18.23
CA GLN A 171 -14.23 21.67 -18.72
C GLN A 171 -14.88 20.87 -17.58
N PRO A 172 -16.11 20.34 -17.76
CA PRO A 172 -16.84 19.63 -16.70
C PRO A 172 -16.07 18.44 -16.10
N LEU A 173 -15.28 17.74 -16.92
CA LEU A 173 -14.47 16.61 -16.48
C LEU A 173 -13.39 17.03 -15.47
N THR A 174 -12.65 18.09 -15.78
CA THR A 174 -11.60 18.64 -14.92
C THR A 174 -12.19 19.08 -13.58
N ILE A 175 -13.30 19.82 -13.62
CA ILE A 175 -13.99 20.34 -12.42
C ILE A 175 -14.52 19.17 -11.58
N GLY A 176 -15.17 18.20 -12.22
CA GLY A 176 -15.74 17.03 -11.53
C GLY A 176 -14.69 16.23 -10.77
N ILE A 177 -13.55 15.94 -11.42
CA ILE A 177 -12.44 15.23 -10.77
C ILE A 177 -11.84 16.07 -9.64
N THR A 178 -11.59 17.35 -9.89
CA THR A 178 -10.99 18.26 -8.89
C THR A 178 -11.88 18.36 -7.65
N LEU A 179 -13.18 18.58 -7.81
CA LEU A 179 -14.14 18.63 -6.70
C LEU A 179 -14.32 17.26 -6.03
N GLY A 180 -14.29 16.17 -6.80
CA GLY A 180 -14.36 14.81 -6.25
C GLY A 180 -13.20 14.50 -5.31
N LEU A 181 -11.98 14.89 -5.69
CA LEU A 181 -10.79 14.70 -4.86
C LEU A 181 -10.74 15.70 -3.68
N LEU A 182 -11.02 16.99 -3.95
CA LEU A 182 -10.87 18.05 -2.94
C LEU A 182 -11.99 18.05 -1.90
N VAL A 183 -13.23 17.79 -2.31
CA VAL A 183 -14.43 17.89 -1.46
C VAL A 183 -15.04 16.52 -1.21
N GLY A 184 -15.13 15.68 -2.25
CA GLY A 184 -15.73 14.35 -2.13
C GLY A 184 -15.02 13.45 -1.13
N LYS A 185 -13.68 13.38 -1.16
CA LYS A 185 -12.90 12.55 -0.23
C LYS A 185 -13.03 12.98 1.24
N PRO A 186 -12.82 14.25 1.63
CA PRO A 186 -13.05 14.68 3.00
C PRO A 186 -14.47 14.43 3.48
N LEU A 187 -15.48 14.77 2.67
CA LEU A 187 -16.88 14.59 3.04
C LEU A 187 -17.23 13.12 3.19
N GLY A 188 -16.79 12.27 2.26
CA GLY A 188 -17.02 10.83 2.32
C GLY A 188 -16.37 10.20 3.55
N VAL A 189 -15.07 10.44 3.75
CA VAL A 189 -14.32 9.88 4.89
C VAL A 189 -14.91 10.36 6.22
N SER A 190 -15.17 11.66 6.37
CA SER A 190 -15.75 12.20 7.62
C SER A 190 -17.17 11.67 7.87
N LEU A 191 -18.03 11.62 6.85
CA LEU A 191 -19.41 11.13 6.98
C LEU A 191 -19.48 9.65 7.36
N PHE A 192 -18.75 8.79 6.66
CA PHE A 192 -18.76 7.35 6.94
C PHE A 192 -18.06 7.03 8.26
N SER A 193 -17.02 7.78 8.64
CA SER A 193 -16.40 7.66 9.97
C SER A 193 -17.37 8.09 11.07
N PHE A 194 -18.12 9.18 10.86
CA PHE A 194 -19.17 9.64 11.77
C PHE A 194 -20.28 8.60 11.93
N LEU A 195 -20.75 8.01 10.83
CA LEU A 195 -21.78 6.99 10.88
C LEU A 195 -21.29 5.71 11.59
N ALA A 196 -20.05 5.28 11.34
CA ALA A 196 -19.46 4.11 11.99
C ALA A 196 -19.31 4.29 13.51
N VAL A 197 -18.91 5.49 13.96
CA VAL A 197 -18.84 5.83 15.39
C VAL A 197 -20.24 5.92 16.00
N LYS A 198 -21.18 6.56 15.31
CA LYS A 198 -22.57 6.72 15.79
C LYS A 198 -23.32 5.38 15.91
N THR A 199 -22.99 4.41 15.07
CA THR A 199 -23.58 3.06 15.07
C THR A 199 -22.86 2.08 15.99
N ASN A 200 -21.84 2.52 16.74
CA ASN A 200 -20.99 1.68 17.59
C ASN A 200 -20.27 0.54 16.85
N ILE A 201 -20.09 0.66 15.52
CA ILE A 201 -19.26 -0.27 14.73
C ILE A 201 -17.78 0.00 15.00
N ALA A 202 -17.42 1.25 15.29
CA ALA A 202 -16.05 1.68 15.58
C ALA A 202 -16.00 2.67 16.75
N VAL A 203 -14.85 2.75 17.41
CA VAL A 203 -14.56 3.71 18.48
C VAL A 203 -13.43 4.62 18.03
N LEU A 204 -13.52 5.91 18.35
CA LEU A 204 -12.47 6.87 18.07
C LEU A 204 -11.23 6.56 18.94
N PRO A 205 -10.02 6.39 18.35
CA PRO A 205 -8.82 6.10 19.13
C PRO A 205 -8.45 7.23 20.09
N THR A 206 -7.71 6.90 21.16
CA THR A 206 -7.24 7.87 22.14
C THR A 206 -6.34 8.93 21.48
N GLY A 207 -6.60 10.21 21.76
CA GLY A 207 -5.84 11.33 21.19
C GLY A 207 -6.26 11.75 19.77
N VAL A 208 -7.20 11.06 19.12
CA VAL A 208 -7.72 11.44 17.80
C VAL A 208 -8.97 12.32 17.96
N ARG A 209 -9.03 13.43 17.24
CA ARG A 209 -10.18 14.35 17.20
C ARG A 209 -10.84 14.31 15.82
N TRP A 210 -12.07 14.79 15.72
CA TRP A 210 -12.78 14.91 14.43
C TRP A 210 -12.03 15.80 13.42
N SER A 211 -11.28 16.81 13.90
CA SER A 211 -10.39 17.60 13.05
C SER A 211 -9.30 16.72 12.40
N HIS A 212 -8.69 15.80 13.14
CA HIS A 212 -7.70 14.88 12.57
C HIS A 212 -8.32 13.95 11.50
N ILE A 213 -9.57 13.51 11.66
CA ILE A 213 -10.27 12.71 10.64
C ILE A 213 -10.54 13.54 9.38
N ILE A 214 -11.01 14.77 9.52
CA ILE A 214 -11.27 15.66 8.38
C ILE A 214 -9.95 15.96 7.63
N GLY A 215 -8.88 16.28 8.35
CA GLY A 215 -7.56 16.50 7.76
C GLY A 215 -6.99 15.25 7.09
N ALA A 216 -7.16 14.07 7.69
CA ALA A 216 -6.80 12.80 7.04
C ALA A 216 -7.64 12.54 5.78
N GLY A 217 -8.93 12.88 5.79
CA GLY A 217 -9.79 12.83 4.60
C GLY A 217 -9.35 13.76 3.48
N MET A 218 -8.80 14.94 3.80
CA MET A 218 -8.18 15.86 2.84
C MET A 218 -6.91 15.29 2.23
N LEU A 219 -6.02 14.72 3.05
CA LEU A 219 -4.84 14.02 2.53
C LEU A 219 -5.22 12.77 1.70
N GLY A 220 -6.32 12.11 2.04
CA GLY A 220 -6.91 11.03 1.23
C GLY A 220 -7.43 11.49 -0.15
N GLY A 221 -7.52 12.81 -0.38
CA GLY A 221 -7.77 13.42 -1.68
C GLY A 221 -6.57 13.41 -2.64
N ILE A 222 -5.38 12.99 -2.17
CA ILE A 222 -4.18 12.84 -3.01
C ILE A 222 -4.32 11.54 -3.82
N GLY A 223 -5.09 11.62 -4.91
CA GLY A 223 -5.33 10.46 -5.78
C GLY A 223 -4.20 10.17 -6.77
N PHE A 224 -3.37 11.19 -7.10
CA PHE A 224 -2.27 11.18 -8.08
C PHE A 224 -2.10 9.89 -8.90
N THR A 225 -1.27 8.93 -8.46
CA THR A 225 -0.95 7.73 -9.24
C THR A 225 -2.14 6.80 -9.46
N MET A 226 -2.97 6.55 -8.44
CA MET A 226 -4.14 5.68 -8.58
C MET A 226 -5.23 6.32 -9.42
N SER A 227 -5.44 7.63 -9.31
CA SER A 227 -6.38 8.34 -10.18
C SER A 227 -5.90 8.39 -11.63
N LEU A 228 -4.60 8.58 -11.88
CA LEU A 228 -4.01 8.53 -13.22
C LEU A 228 -4.15 7.14 -13.85
N PHE A 229 -3.94 6.11 -13.03
CA PHE A 229 -4.15 4.73 -13.44
C PHE A 229 -5.62 4.50 -13.84
N VAL A 230 -6.57 4.89 -12.99
CA VAL A 230 -8.01 4.74 -13.27
C VAL A 230 -8.44 5.56 -14.49
N SER A 231 -7.91 6.77 -14.70
CA SER A 231 -8.27 7.60 -15.85
C SER A 231 -7.80 6.99 -17.17
N ASN A 232 -6.59 6.42 -17.20
CA ASN A 232 -6.07 5.71 -18.38
C ASN A 232 -6.91 4.48 -18.75
N LEU A 233 -7.58 3.85 -17.79
CA LEU A 233 -8.50 2.73 -18.04
C LEU A 233 -9.88 3.20 -18.47
N SER A 234 -10.31 4.36 -18.00
CA SER A 234 -11.67 4.86 -18.20
C SER A 234 -11.84 5.61 -19.52
N PHE A 235 -10.81 6.31 -20.00
CA PHE A 235 -10.90 7.19 -21.17
C PHE A 235 -9.99 6.71 -22.31
N VAL A 236 -10.57 6.59 -23.50
CA VAL A 236 -9.86 6.18 -24.72
C VAL A 236 -9.35 7.37 -25.53
N SER A 237 -10.05 8.52 -25.49
CA SER A 237 -9.65 9.68 -26.28
C SER A 237 -8.51 10.47 -25.62
N PRO A 238 -7.48 10.88 -26.39
CA PRO A 238 -6.32 11.57 -25.85
C PRO A 238 -6.67 12.94 -25.24
N GLU A 239 -7.71 13.60 -25.74
CA GLU A 239 -8.19 14.88 -25.21
C GLU A 239 -8.81 14.74 -23.81
N LEU A 240 -9.68 13.75 -23.60
CA LEU A 240 -10.27 13.48 -22.29
C LEU A 240 -9.21 13.04 -21.28
N LEU A 241 -8.21 12.28 -21.74
CA LEU A 241 -7.06 11.93 -20.90
C LEU A 241 -6.30 13.16 -20.43
N ASN A 242 -5.98 14.11 -21.32
CA ASN A 242 -5.31 15.35 -20.91
C ASN A 242 -6.12 16.17 -19.90
N TYR A 243 -7.44 16.30 -20.09
CA TYR A 243 -8.32 16.97 -19.13
C TYR A 243 -8.36 16.24 -17.78
N SER A 244 -8.46 14.91 -17.79
CA SER A 244 -8.46 14.11 -16.57
C SER A 244 -7.15 14.24 -15.80
N LYS A 245 -6.00 14.13 -16.47
CA LYS A 245 -4.66 14.26 -15.86
C LYS A 245 -4.50 15.62 -15.17
N LEU A 246 -4.94 16.69 -15.83
CA LEU A 246 -4.85 18.04 -15.25
C LEU A 246 -5.79 18.19 -14.05
N GLY A 247 -7.03 17.68 -14.12
CA GLY A 247 -7.95 17.68 -12.98
C GLY A 247 -7.42 16.89 -11.78
N ILE A 248 -6.79 15.73 -12.04
CA ILE A 248 -6.14 14.92 -10.99
C ILE A 248 -4.97 15.67 -10.36
N LEU A 249 -4.11 16.28 -11.17
CA LEU A 249 -2.96 17.05 -10.68
C LEU A 249 -3.39 18.26 -9.85
N LEU A 250 -4.32 19.07 -10.36
CA LEU A 250 -4.85 20.22 -9.63
C LEU A 250 -5.54 19.79 -8.34
N GLY A 251 -6.45 18.82 -8.42
CA GLY A 251 -7.16 18.28 -7.26
C GLY A 251 -6.20 17.72 -6.20
N SER A 252 -5.19 16.96 -6.61
CA SER A 252 -4.22 16.36 -5.69
C SER A 252 -3.34 17.41 -5.02
N ILE A 253 -2.87 18.43 -5.75
CA ILE A 253 -2.07 19.53 -5.18
C ILE A 253 -2.92 20.34 -4.20
N LEU A 254 -4.14 20.72 -4.58
CA LEU A 254 -5.04 21.48 -3.70
C LEU A 254 -5.39 20.68 -2.44
N ALA A 255 -5.68 19.39 -2.57
CA ALA A 255 -5.97 18.51 -1.44
C ALA A 255 -4.75 18.34 -0.52
N ALA A 256 -3.55 18.17 -1.08
CA ALA A 256 -2.31 18.10 -0.32
C ALA A 256 -2.08 19.39 0.47
N VAL A 257 -2.12 20.55 -0.18
CA VAL A 257 -1.91 21.86 0.48
C VAL A 257 -2.97 22.09 1.55
N ALA A 258 -4.25 21.89 1.23
CA ALA A 258 -5.34 22.09 2.19
C ALA A 258 -5.21 21.17 3.40
N GLY A 259 -4.94 19.88 3.19
CA GLY A 259 -4.77 18.91 4.27
C GLY A 259 -3.57 19.20 5.15
N LEU A 260 -2.43 19.59 4.56
CA LEU A 260 -1.20 19.89 5.28
C LEU A 260 -1.34 21.18 6.11
N VAL A 261 -1.93 22.25 5.53
CA VAL A 261 -2.23 23.49 6.26
C VAL A 261 -3.22 23.24 7.40
N PHE A 262 -4.27 22.44 7.16
CA PHE A 262 -5.28 22.15 8.15
C PHE A 262 -4.71 21.37 9.36
N LEU A 263 -3.95 20.31 9.09
CA LEU A 263 -3.36 19.48 10.13
C LEU A 263 -2.25 20.18 10.90
N THR A 264 -1.42 20.99 10.24
CA THR A 264 -0.37 21.78 10.92
C THR A 264 -0.98 22.85 11.81
N CYS A 265 -2.05 23.52 11.37
CA CYS A 265 -2.78 24.48 12.19
C CYS A 265 -3.37 23.81 13.44
N GLU A 266 -4.03 22.65 13.29
CA GLU A 266 -4.58 21.88 14.41
C GLU A 266 -3.52 21.42 15.41
N CYS A 267 -2.37 20.93 14.93
CA CYS A 267 -1.24 20.55 15.77
C CYS A 267 -0.72 21.75 16.59
N SER A 268 -0.59 22.91 15.94
CA SER A 268 -0.14 24.13 16.61
C SER A 268 -1.13 24.61 17.69
N LEU A 269 -2.43 24.45 17.45
CA LEU A 269 -3.48 24.80 18.41
C LEU A 269 -3.51 23.83 19.59
N GLN A 270 -3.27 22.55 19.36
CA GLN A 270 -3.21 21.56 20.43
C GLN A 270 -2.01 21.80 21.35
N SER A 271 -0.82 22.04 20.79
CA SER A 271 0.37 22.37 21.56
C SER A 271 0.17 23.62 22.43
N ARG A 272 -0.48 24.66 21.90
CA ARG A 272 -0.82 25.88 22.67
C ARG A 272 -1.81 25.61 23.81
N ARG A 273 -2.79 24.73 23.61
CA ARG A 273 -3.77 24.37 24.66
C ARG A 273 -3.12 23.57 25.78
N GLU A 274 -2.23 22.64 25.45
CA GLU A 274 -1.47 21.85 26.44
C GLU A 274 -0.56 22.75 27.29
N GLN A 275 0.15 23.70 26.66
CA GLN A 275 0.96 24.70 27.36
C GLN A 275 0.13 25.61 28.27
N ALA A 276 -1.04 26.06 27.82
CA ALA A 276 -1.95 26.89 28.62
C ALA A 276 -2.52 26.14 29.83
N SER A 277 -2.86 24.84 29.69
CA SER A 277 -3.32 24.03 30.82
C SER A 277 -2.22 23.75 31.85
N ALA A 278 -0.98 23.54 31.39
CA ALA A 278 0.17 23.34 32.27
C ALA A 278 0.54 24.62 33.04
N ALA A 279 0.32 25.79 32.44
CA ALA A 279 0.54 27.08 33.10
C ALA A 279 -0.52 27.43 34.16
N GLN A 280 -1.70 26.79 34.13
CA GLN A 280 -2.76 26.99 35.14
C GLN A 280 -2.71 25.99 36.31
N THR A 281 -1.90 24.94 36.19
CA THR A 281 -1.74 23.90 37.22
C THR A 281 -0.49 24.10 38.10
N ASN A 282 0.34 25.10 37.78
CA ASN A 282 1.44 25.62 38.61
C ASN A 282 1.05 26.96 39.25
#